data_AF-A0A2J5PEA9-F1
#
_entry.id   AF-A0A2J5PEA9-F1
#
_cell.length_a   1.000
_cell.length_b   1.000
_cell.length_c   1.000
_cell.angle_alpha   90.00
_cell.angle_beta   90.00
_cell.angle_gamma   90.00
#
_symmetry.space_group_name_H-M   'P 1'
#
loop_
_entity.id
_entity.type
_entity.pdbx_description
1 polymer ?
#
loop_
_entity_poly.entity_id
_entity_poly.type
_entity_poly.pdbx_seq_one_letter_code
_entity_poly.pdbx_strand_id
1 'polypeptide(L)'
;MADLSPKQHYLKHLGQLKNERTSFEEHWRELAEFIDPRSTRFLTSERNNGSKRNTRIVDPTASKAARTLQSGMLSGITSPTRPWFKLATPDPDMMKFGPVKRWLDVVMTRMNDVMNRSNVYQSLPIIYRHLGVFGTAAMAVLENDEDVIRTHPLPIGSYYLSNSNRLSVDTTYRVFSMTARQIVMQFGLDNVSNAVRGAWDNANYESWFDIVHLTEPNINRDSGKLNARNKRFKSAYFELAGDGDKMLSESGFD
;
A
#
# COMPACT_ATOMS: atom_id res chain seq x y z
N MET A 1 -22.48 -23.79 -11.29
CA MET A 1 -22.28 -22.81 -10.20
C MET A 1 -22.42 -21.45 -10.84
N ALA A 2 -23.16 -20.51 -10.25
CA ALA A 2 -23.29 -19.17 -10.84
C ALA A 2 -21.88 -18.54 -10.92
N ASP A 3 -21.49 -18.07 -12.10
CA ASP A 3 -20.24 -17.34 -12.28
C ASP A 3 -20.34 -16.03 -11.48
N LEU A 4 -19.58 -15.95 -10.38
CA LEU A 4 -19.49 -14.73 -9.59
C LEU A 4 -18.85 -13.64 -10.44
N SER A 5 -19.36 -12.42 -10.31
CA SER A 5 -18.68 -11.27 -10.89
C SER A 5 -17.29 -11.07 -10.25
N PRO A 6 -16.37 -10.35 -10.91
CA PRO A 6 -15.07 -10.02 -10.32
C PRO A 6 -15.20 -9.35 -8.94
N LYS A 7 -16.10 -8.37 -8.80
CA LYS A 7 -16.32 -7.67 -7.52
C LYS A 7 -16.84 -8.60 -6.43
N GLN A 8 -17.79 -9.49 -6.75
CA GLN A 8 -18.30 -10.49 -5.80
C GLN A 8 -17.20 -11.45 -5.36
N HIS A 9 -16.34 -11.88 -6.28
CA HIS A 9 -15.19 -12.71 -5.96
C HIS A 9 -14.22 -11.98 -5.00
N TYR A 10 -13.87 -10.73 -5.31
CA TYR A 10 -12.99 -9.91 -4.46
C TYR A 10 -13.57 -9.65 -3.07
N LEU A 11 -14.87 -9.39 -2.96
CA LEU A 11 -15.55 -9.22 -1.67
C LEU A 11 -15.54 -10.50 -0.84
N LYS A 12 -15.75 -11.66 -1.48
CA LYS A 12 -15.66 -12.96 -0.81
C LYS A 12 -14.24 -13.21 -0.29
N HIS A 13 -13.23 -12.95 -1.11
CA HIS A 13 -11.82 -13.10 -0.72
C HIS A 13 -11.46 -12.14 0.42
N LEU A 14 -11.86 -10.87 0.34
CA LEU A 14 -11.68 -9.89 1.42
C LEU A 14 -12.33 -10.35 2.74
N GLY A 15 -13.51 -10.97 2.68
CA GLY A 15 -14.17 -11.54 3.86
C GLY A 15 -13.35 -12.66 4.51
N GLN A 16 -12.74 -13.54 3.72
CA GLN A 16 -11.84 -14.58 4.22
C GLN A 16 -10.59 -14.00 4.86
N LEU A 17 -9.95 -13.04 4.20
CA LEU A 17 -8.76 -12.35 4.72
C LEU A 17 -9.04 -11.59 6.02
N LYS A 18 -10.24 -11.02 6.17
CA LYS A 18 -10.69 -10.41 7.43
C LYS A 18 -10.77 -11.43 8.56
N ASN A 19 -11.35 -12.59 8.29
CA ASN A 19 -11.48 -13.65 9.29
C ASN A 19 -10.10 -14.16 9.73
N GLU A 20 -9.18 -14.43 8.80
CA GLU A 20 -7.82 -14.90 9.10
C GLU A 20 -7.01 -13.90 9.95
N ARG A 21 -7.18 -12.60 9.70
CA ARG A 21 -6.48 -11.54 10.45
C ARG A 21 -7.02 -11.32 11.86
N THR A 22 -8.23 -11.79 12.18
CA THR A 22 -8.96 -11.39 13.40
C THR A 22 -8.16 -11.64 14.68
N SER A 23 -7.41 -12.73 14.76
CA SER A 23 -6.57 -13.07 15.93
C SER A 23 -5.44 -12.08 16.20
N PHE A 24 -5.00 -11.32 15.19
CA PHE A 24 -3.92 -10.34 15.33
C PHE A 24 -4.42 -8.96 15.77
N GLU A 25 -5.71 -8.66 15.59
CA GLU A 25 -6.21 -7.30 15.80
C GLU A 25 -6.13 -6.87 17.25
N GLU A 26 -6.48 -7.75 18.19
CA GLU A 26 -6.40 -7.46 19.63
C GLU A 26 -4.95 -7.18 20.05
N HIS A 27 -4.01 -8.01 19.60
CA HIS A 27 -2.59 -7.83 19.88
C HIS A 27 -2.05 -6.51 19.30
N TRP A 28 -2.38 -6.17 18.05
CA TRP A 28 -1.97 -4.89 17.47
C TRP A 28 -2.59 -3.69 18.17
N ARG A 29 -3.84 -3.79 18.64
CA ARG A 29 -4.48 -2.71 19.42
C ARG A 29 -3.76 -2.49 20.74
N GLU A 30 -3.45 -3.56 21.46
CA GLU A 30 -2.71 -3.48 22.71
C GLU A 30 -1.34 -2.82 22.50
N LEU A 31 -0.56 -3.27 21.51
CA LEU A 31 0.73 -2.67 21.17
C LEU A 31 0.59 -1.18 20.81
N ALA A 32 -0.45 -0.81 20.06
CA ALA A 32 -0.71 0.57 19.70
C ALA A 32 -0.98 1.44 20.93
N GLU A 33 -1.81 0.97 21.87
CA GLU A 33 -2.15 1.71 23.09
C GLU A 33 -0.92 2.08 23.93
N PHE A 34 0.07 1.19 24.02
CA PHE A 34 1.25 1.36 24.86
C PHE A 34 2.48 1.93 24.13
N ILE A 35 2.57 1.78 22.80
CA ILE A 35 3.81 2.09 22.05
C ILE A 35 3.58 3.11 20.93
N ASP A 36 2.49 2.99 20.18
CA ASP A 36 2.27 3.82 18.99
C ASP A 36 0.79 4.15 18.68
N PRO A 37 0.13 4.99 19.50
CA PRO A 37 -1.34 5.06 19.50
C PRO A 37 -1.98 5.64 18.23
N ARG A 38 -1.20 6.30 17.37
CA ARG A 38 -1.70 7.00 16.18
C ARG A 38 -1.35 6.33 14.86
N SER A 39 -0.59 5.23 14.88
CA SER A 39 -0.14 4.57 13.64
C SER A 39 -1.10 3.52 13.10
N THR A 40 -2.11 3.15 13.87
CA THR A 40 -3.07 2.10 13.52
C THR A 40 -4.38 2.66 12.99
N ARG A 41 -5.02 1.89 12.11
CA ARG A 41 -6.35 2.17 11.59
C ARG A 41 -7.06 0.86 11.30
N PHE A 42 -8.06 0.53 12.11
CA PHE A 42 -8.82 -0.73 11.97
C PHE A 42 -10.16 -0.52 11.28
N LEU A 43 -10.75 0.67 11.46
CA LEU A 43 -12.01 1.05 10.83
C LEU A 43 -11.78 2.22 9.88
N THR A 44 -12.53 2.24 8.78
CA THR A 44 -12.53 3.33 7.81
C THR A 44 -13.05 4.65 8.41
N SER A 45 -13.94 4.56 9.39
CA SER A 45 -14.47 5.68 10.17
C SER A 45 -13.43 6.35 11.07
N GLU A 46 -12.30 5.71 11.36
CA GLU A 46 -11.22 6.30 12.17
C GLU A 46 -10.38 7.34 11.40
N ARG A 47 -10.70 7.60 10.13
CA ARG A 47 -10.13 8.71 9.36
C ARG A 47 -10.36 10.04 10.07
N ASN A 48 -9.34 10.92 10.07
CA ASN A 48 -9.39 12.24 10.71
C ASN A 48 -9.91 12.25 12.16
N ASN A 49 -9.77 11.15 12.89
CA ASN A 49 -10.20 11.07 14.27
C ASN A 49 -9.18 11.75 15.20
N GLY A 50 -9.56 12.90 15.75
CA GLY A 50 -8.77 13.69 16.70
C GLY A 50 -8.90 13.25 18.16
N SER A 51 -9.58 12.14 18.45
CA SER A 51 -9.74 11.67 19.83
C SER A 51 -8.39 11.41 20.51
N LYS A 52 -8.36 11.58 21.83
CA LYS A 52 -7.17 11.26 22.63
C LYS A 52 -6.91 9.75 22.55
N ARG A 53 -5.72 9.36 22.07
CA ARG A 53 -5.30 7.94 21.95
C ARG A 53 -4.14 7.56 22.87
N ASN A 54 -3.39 8.52 23.38
CA ASN A 54 -2.20 8.31 24.22
C ASN A 54 -2.52 8.22 25.73
N THR A 55 -3.70 7.76 26.10
CA THR A 55 -4.18 7.76 27.49
C THR A 55 -3.58 6.64 28.35
N ARG A 56 -2.99 5.62 27.71
CA ARG A 56 -2.47 4.41 28.35
C ARG A 56 -0.96 4.44 28.59
N ILE A 57 -0.27 5.41 27.99
CA ILE A 57 1.18 5.57 28.11
C ILE A 57 1.49 6.37 29.39
N VAL A 58 1.86 5.65 30.45
CA VAL A 58 2.41 6.24 31.69
C VAL A 58 3.93 6.32 31.60
N ASP A 59 4.58 5.24 31.18
CA ASP A 59 6.01 5.17 30.90
C ASP A 59 6.29 5.20 29.39
N PRO A 60 7.00 6.21 28.86
CA PRO A 60 7.30 6.31 27.44
C PRO A 60 8.47 5.43 26.98
N THR A 61 9.04 4.57 27.83
CA THR A 61 10.23 3.76 27.50
C THR A 61 10.05 2.94 26.23
N ALA A 62 8.92 2.24 26.07
CA ALA A 62 8.65 1.46 24.86
C ALA A 62 8.52 2.36 23.60
N SER A 63 7.83 3.49 23.72
CA SER A 63 7.70 4.48 22.63
C SER A 63 9.06 5.05 22.20
N LYS A 64 9.96 5.30 23.16
CA LYS A 64 11.34 5.75 22.92
C LYS A 64 12.17 4.65 22.26
N ALA A 65 12.09 3.42 22.76
CA ALA A 65 12.78 2.26 22.17
C ALA A 65 12.37 2.04 20.71
N ALA A 66 11.06 2.08 20.41
CA ALA A 66 10.55 1.98 19.04
C ALA A 66 11.08 3.10 18.11
N ARG A 67 11.22 4.33 18.63
CA ARG A 67 11.81 5.45 17.88
C ARG A 67 13.31 5.25 17.64
N THR A 68 14.05 4.78 18.65
CA THR A 68 15.47 4.45 18.51
C THR A 68 15.69 3.36 17.48
N LEU A 69 14.87 2.30 17.51
CA LEU A 69 14.90 1.22 16.52
C LEU A 69 14.61 1.75 15.11
N GLN A 70 13.55 2.55 14.93
CA GLN A 70 13.22 3.20 13.66
C GLN A 70 14.41 3.99 13.09
N SER A 71 15.04 4.84 13.91
CA SER A 71 16.20 5.64 13.50
C SER A 71 17.41 4.77 13.16
N GLY A 72 17.64 3.70 13.94
CA GLY A 72 18.69 2.72 13.69
C GLY A 72 18.50 2.00 12.35
N MET A 73 17.28 1.53 12.06
CA MET A 73 16.96 0.87 10.79
C MET A 73 17.10 1.82 9.59
N LEU A 74 16.60 3.06 9.70
CA LEU A 74 16.75 4.04 8.62
C LEU A 74 18.23 4.32 8.32
N SER A 75 19.02 4.60 9.35
CA SER A 75 20.44 4.93 9.18
C SER A 75 21.30 3.73 8.76
N GLY A 76 20.95 2.52 9.20
CA GLY A 76 21.69 1.30 8.91
C GLY A 76 21.31 0.60 7.60
N ILE A 77 20.06 0.72 7.15
CA ILE A 77 19.53 -0.03 6.00
C ILE A 77 19.33 0.87 4.78
N THR A 78 18.79 2.08 4.94
CA THR A 78 18.36 2.96 3.83
C THR A 78 18.72 4.42 4.07
N SER A 79 19.97 4.68 4.46
CA SER A 79 20.43 6.04 4.73
C SER A 79 20.33 6.92 3.47
N PRO A 80 19.60 8.04 3.47
CA PRO A 80 19.53 8.93 2.30
C PRO A 80 20.87 9.59 1.97
N THR A 81 21.80 9.63 2.94
CA THR A 81 23.09 10.33 2.80
C THR A 81 24.20 9.47 2.22
N ARG A 82 23.97 8.16 2.05
CA ARG A 82 24.97 7.21 1.56
C ARG A 82 24.29 6.20 0.64
N PRO A 83 24.89 5.82 -0.51
CA PRO A 83 24.35 4.74 -1.34
C PRO A 83 24.19 3.45 -0.52
N TRP A 84 22.96 2.92 -0.48
CA TRP A 84 22.60 1.74 0.31
C TRP A 84 22.18 0.53 -0.54
N PHE A 85 22.21 0.67 -1.88
CA PHE A 85 22.04 -0.44 -2.81
C PHE A 85 23.07 -0.35 -3.93
N LYS A 86 23.30 -1.48 -4.61
CA LYS A 86 24.17 -1.58 -5.77
C LYS A 86 23.52 -2.50 -6.80
N LEU A 87 23.60 -2.11 -8.07
CA LEU A 87 23.15 -2.94 -9.17
C LEU A 87 24.26 -3.90 -9.60
N ALA A 88 23.89 -5.12 -9.93
CA ALA A 88 24.80 -6.16 -10.42
C ALA A 88 24.11 -6.99 -11.51
N THR A 89 24.89 -7.52 -12.44
CA THR A 89 24.43 -8.52 -13.40
C THR A 89 24.58 -9.92 -12.82
N PRO A 90 23.72 -10.88 -13.20
CA PRO A 90 23.88 -12.28 -12.82
C PRO A 90 25.19 -12.90 -13.33
N ASP A 91 25.66 -12.44 -14.49
CA ASP A 91 26.94 -12.84 -15.08
C ASP A 91 28.09 -11.98 -14.51
N PRO A 92 29.08 -12.58 -13.80
CA PRO A 92 30.23 -11.87 -13.25
C PRO A 92 31.16 -11.26 -14.30
N ASP A 93 31.23 -11.80 -15.52
CA ASP A 93 32.11 -11.27 -16.56
C ASP A 93 31.53 -10.00 -17.19
N MET A 94 30.20 -9.90 -17.27
CA MET A 94 29.52 -8.66 -17.64
C MET A 94 29.80 -7.53 -16.62
N MET A 95 29.96 -7.85 -15.33
CA MET A 95 30.34 -6.84 -14.32
C MET A 95 31.75 -6.27 -14.54
N LYS A 96 32.65 -7.01 -15.20
CA LYS A 96 34.01 -6.55 -15.55
C LYS A 96 34.02 -5.70 -16.82
N PHE A 97 32.99 -5.83 -17.65
CA PHE A 97 32.90 -5.10 -18.90
C PHE A 97 32.63 -3.61 -18.64
N GLY A 98 33.61 -2.76 -18.96
CA GLY A 98 33.59 -1.32 -18.65
C GLY A 98 32.30 -0.59 -19.07
N PRO A 99 31.75 -0.81 -20.27
CA PRO A 99 30.47 -0.21 -20.67
C PRO A 99 29.29 -0.61 -19.80
N VAL A 100 29.17 -1.89 -19.42
CA VAL A 100 28.09 -2.38 -18.53
C VAL A 100 28.21 -1.75 -17.16
N LYS A 101 29.42 -1.70 -16.59
CA LYS A 101 29.66 -1.04 -15.30
C LYS A 101 29.21 0.42 -15.32
N ARG A 102 29.61 1.18 -16.35
CA ARG A 102 29.19 2.59 -16.51
C ARG A 102 27.67 2.73 -16.64
N TRP A 103 27.02 1.83 -17.37
CA TRP A 103 25.57 1.85 -17.51
C TRP A 103 24.87 1.59 -16.16
N LEU A 104 25.31 0.59 -15.40
CA LEU A 104 24.78 0.31 -14.07
C LEU A 104 24.96 1.49 -13.11
N ASP A 105 26.12 2.16 -13.16
CA ASP A 105 26.38 3.36 -12.36
C ASP A 105 25.37 4.47 -12.70
N VAL A 106 25.11 4.73 -13.98
CA VAL A 106 24.11 5.72 -14.43
C VAL A 106 22.70 5.35 -13.98
N VAL A 107 22.29 4.09 -14.13
CA VAL A 107 20.95 3.62 -13.71
C VAL A 107 20.79 3.76 -12.20
N MET A 108 21.80 3.35 -11.43
CA MET A 108 21.81 3.47 -9.97
C MET A 108 21.72 4.93 -9.52
N THR A 109 22.42 5.85 -10.18
CA THR A 109 22.29 7.30 -9.91
C THR A 109 20.87 7.80 -10.18
N ARG A 110 20.25 7.40 -11.29
CA ARG A 110 18.86 7.77 -11.62
C ARG A 110 17.85 7.23 -10.61
N MET A 111 18.00 5.97 -10.20
CA MET A 111 17.16 5.38 -9.14
C MET A 111 17.29 6.16 -7.83
N ASN A 112 18.51 6.52 -7.43
CA ASN A 112 18.73 7.35 -6.24
C ASN A 112 18.08 8.73 -6.37
N ASP A 113 18.18 9.38 -7.53
CA ASP A 113 17.54 10.68 -7.77
C ASP A 113 16.01 10.59 -7.63
N VAL A 114 15.38 9.59 -8.25
CA VAL A 114 13.94 9.34 -8.11
C VAL A 114 13.55 9.11 -6.65
N MET A 115 14.30 8.29 -5.92
CA MET A 115 14.01 8.05 -4.50
C MET A 115 14.18 9.31 -3.64
N ASN A 116 15.18 10.15 -3.91
CA ASN A 116 15.41 11.41 -3.19
C ASN A 116 14.36 12.48 -3.49
N ARG A 117 13.84 12.53 -4.72
CA ARG A 117 12.82 13.50 -5.14
C ARG A 117 11.41 13.10 -4.70
N SER A 118 11.13 11.80 -4.67
CA SER A 118 9.87 11.25 -4.17
C SER A 118 9.75 11.33 -2.64
N ASN A 119 8.68 10.75 -2.08
CA ASN A 119 8.47 10.68 -0.64
C ASN A 119 8.99 9.39 0.04
N VAL A 120 9.87 8.62 -0.63
CA VAL A 120 10.34 7.32 -0.12
C VAL A 120 11.00 7.46 1.26
N TYR A 121 11.88 8.45 1.46
CA TYR A 121 12.60 8.62 2.73
C TYR A 121 11.75 9.16 3.88
N GLN A 122 10.57 9.71 3.58
CA GLN A 122 9.54 10.10 4.54
C GLN A 122 8.68 8.89 4.94
N SER A 123 8.50 7.94 4.00
CA SER A 123 7.71 6.73 4.19
C SER A 123 8.45 5.61 4.91
N LEU A 124 9.74 5.38 4.58
CA LEU A 124 10.54 4.29 5.16
C LEU A 124 10.60 4.29 6.70
N PRO A 125 10.73 5.44 7.40
CA PRO A 125 10.70 5.46 8.87
C PRO A 125 9.38 4.94 9.45
N ILE A 126 8.25 5.16 8.76
CA ILE A 126 6.95 4.63 9.18
C ILE A 126 6.96 3.10 9.06
N ILE A 127 7.49 2.57 7.95
CA ILE A 127 7.62 1.13 7.72
C ILE A 127 8.51 0.48 8.78
N TYR A 128 9.68 1.04 9.07
CA TYR A 128 10.57 0.50 10.10
C TYR A 128 9.98 0.52 11.49
N ARG A 129 9.24 1.58 11.83
CA ARG A 129 8.49 1.64 13.08
C ARG A 129 7.43 0.54 13.15
N HIS A 130 6.67 0.32 12.08
CA HIS A 130 5.65 -0.74 12.05
C HIS A 130 6.27 -2.14 12.14
N LEU A 131 7.40 -2.40 11.47
CA LEU A 131 8.14 -3.65 11.59
C LEU A 131 8.58 -3.90 13.04
N GLY A 132 9.12 -2.88 13.71
CA GLY A 132 9.59 -2.98 15.08
C GLY A 132 8.47 -3.16 16.12
N VAL A 133 7.32 -2.53 15.90
CA VAL A 133 6.20 -2.55 16.87
C VAL A 133 5.25 -3.72 16.62
N PHE A 134 4.83 -3.93 15.36
CA PHE A 134 3.75 -4.86 15.00
C PHE A 134 4.24 -6.12 14.28
N GLY A 135 5.53 -6.19 13.94
CA GLY A 135 6.14 -7.30 13.20
C GLY A 135 5.81 -7.33 11.71
N THR A 136 4.82 -6.53 11.25
CA THR A 136 4.39 -6.47 9.86
C THR A 136 4.25 -5.02 9.42
N ALA A 137 4.67 -4.72 8.20
CA ALA A 137 4.48 -3.42 7.58
C ALA A 137 4.21 -3.59 6.08
N ALA A 138 3.45 -2.67 5.49
CA ALA A 138 3.18 -2.64 4.07
C ALA A 138 3.23 -1.21 3.54
N MET A 139 3.69 -1.07 2.31
CA MET A 139 3.80 0.20 1.60
C MET A 139 3.40 -0.04 0.14
N ALA A 140 2.46 0.75 -0.37
CA ALA A 140 2.25 0.78 -1.82
C ALA A 140 3.28 1.72 -2.45
N VAL A 141 3.88 1.30 -3.57
CA VAL A 141 4.71 2.14 -4.44
C VAL A 141 3.96 2.25 -5.75
N LEU A 142 3.48 3.45 -6.07
CA LEU A 142 2.62 3.71 -7.23
C LEU A 142 3.33 4.67 -8.18
N GLU A 143 3.04 4.56 -9.48
CA GLU A 143 3.45 5.55 -10.46
C GLU A 143 2.81 6.91 -10.15
N ASN A 144 3.55 7.98 -10.42
CA ASN A 144 3.09 9.34 -10.20
C ASN A 144 3.69 10.29 -11.25
N ASP A 145 2.86 11.14 -11.84
CA ASP A 145 3.28 12.01 -12.94
C ASP A 145 4.22 13.15 -12.50
N GLU A 146 4.25 13.51 -11.22
CA GLU A 146 5.08 14.59 -10.69
C GLU A 146 6.46 14.09 -10.21
N ASP A 147 6.45 13.03 -9.39
CA ASP A 147 7.62 12.50 -8.68
C ASP A 147 8.15 11.19 -9.27
N VAL A 148 7.60 10.71 -10.39
CA VAL A 148 7.78 9.37 -10.99
C VAL A 148 7.17 8.26 -10.14
N ILE A 149 7.45 8.24 -8.84
CA ILE A 149 6.87 7.31 -7.87
C ILE A 149 6.30 8.06 -6.66
N ARG A 150 5.22 7.52 -6.10
CA ARG A 150 4.69 7.91 -4.81
C ARG A 150 4.50 6.70 -3.91
N THR A 151 4.94 6.82 -2.68
CA THR A 151 4.81 5.77 -1.68
C THR A 151 3.69 6.08 -0.68
N HIS A 152 2.94 5.06 -0.32
CA HIS A 152 1.86 5.14 0.66
C HIS A 152 2.04 4.04 1.71
N PRO A 153 2.65 4.35 2.86
CA PRO A 153 2.65 3.47 4.01
C PRO A 153 1.21 3.13 4.40
N LEU A 154 0.94 1.86 4.61
CA LEU A 154 -0.38 1.38 4.97
C LEU A 154 -0.44 1.24 6.50
N PRO A 155 -1.33 1.97 7.20
CA PRO A 155 -1.56 1.78 8.61
C PRO A 155 -1.88 0.32 8.93
N ILE A 156 -1.28 -0.23 9.98
CA ILE A 156 -1.64 -1.57 10.45
C ILE A 156 -3.14 -1.59 10.81
N GLY A 157 -3.81 -2.70 10.46
CA GLY A 157 -5.27 -2.83 10.56
C GLY A 157 -6.04 -2.37 9.32
N SER A 158 -5.42 -1.64 8.38
CA SER A 158 -6.11 -1.15 7.16
C SER A 158 -5.92 -2.04 5.93
N TYR A 159 -5.03 -3.03 6.02
CA TYR A 159 -4.68 -3.93 4.93
C TYR A 159 -4.65 -5.41 5.38
N TYR A 160 -4.67 -6.29 4.39
CA TYR A 160 -4.70 -7.74 4.53
C TYR A 160 -3.73 -8.34 3.53
N LEU A 161 -3.08 -9.44 3.90
CA LEU A 161 -2.06 -10.10 3.09
C LEU A 161 -2.42 -11.58 2.95
N SER A 162 -2.02 -12.19 1.83
CA SER A 162 -2.01 -13.65 1.68
C SER A 162 -0.75 -14.09 0.95
N ASN A 163 -0.35 -15.32 1.23
CA ASN A 163 0.86 -15.94 0.72
C ASN A 163 0.55 -16.93 -0.39
N SER A 164 1.41 -16.93 -1.40
CA SER A 164 1.53 -18.01 -2.38
C SER A 164 1.92 -19.33 -1.71
N ASN A 165 1.87 -20.42 -2.49
CA ASN A 165 2.38 -21.74 -2.08
C ASN A 165 3.88 -21.77 -1.69
N ARG A 166 4.64 -20.73 -2.02
CA ARG A 166 6.06 -20.56 -1.61
C ARG A 166 6.20 -19.77 -0.31
N LEU A 167 5.11 -19.51 0.40
CA LEU A 167 5.08 -18.66 1.59
C LEU A 167 5.57 -17.23 1.31
N SER A 168 5.52 -16.80 0.05
CA SER A 168 5.82 -15.44 -0.38
C SER A 168 4.52 -14.67 -0.54
N VAL A 169 4.42 -13.48 0.04
CA VAL A 169 3.26 -12.59 -0.10
C VAL A 169 3.06 -12.28 -1.59
N ASP A 170 1.88 -12.60 -2.13
CA ASP A 170 1.52 -12.33 -3.52
C ASP A 170 0.18 -11.59 -3.65
N THR A 171 -0.53 -11.46 -2.53
CA THR A 171 -1.88 -10.89 -2.47
C THR A 171 -1.94 -9.85 -1.37
N THR A 172 -2.49 -8.68 -1.68
CA THR A 172 -2.72 -7.59 -0.73
C THR A 172 -4.06 -6.95 -0.99
N TYR A 173 -4.87 -6.79 0.05
CA TYR A 173 -6.10 -6.02 0.04
C TYR A 173 -5.98 -4.86 1.01
N ARG A 174 -6.59 -3.72 0.72
CA ARG A 174 -6.74 -2.61 1.66
C ARG A 174 -8.13 -2.02 1.57
N VAL A 175 -8.64 -1.58 2.72
CA VAL A 175 -9.91 -0.88 2.83
C VAL A 175 -9.63 0.47 3.48
N PHE A 176 -9.99 1.54 2.79
CA PHE A 176 -9.70 2.91 3.20
C PHE A 176 -10.78 3.84 2.65
N SER A 177 -10.91 5.04 3.21
CA SER A 177 -11.87 6.02 2.69
C SER A 177 -11.20 7.04 1.79
N MET A 178 -11.93 7.49 0.79
CA MET A 178 -11.60 8.62 -0.07
C MET A 178 -12.80 9.58 -0.12
N THR A 179 -12.55 10.87 -0.37
CA THR A 179 -13.64 11.81 -0.63
C THR A 179 -14.16 11.69 -2.06
N ALA A 180 -15.40 12.13 -2.33
CA ALA A 180 -15.96 12.18 -3.69
C ALA A 180 -15.00 12.89 -4.65
N ARG A 181 -14.38 14.00 -4.22
CA ARG A 181 -13.35 14.71 -4.98
C ARG A 181 -12.18 13.81 -5.35
N GLN A 182 -11.60 13.12 -4.38
CA GLN A 182 -10.45 12.25 -4.61
C GLN A 182 -10.80 11.10 -5.57
N ILE A 183 -11.99 10.50 -5.40
CA ILE A 183 -12.45 9.39 -6.24
C ILE A 183 -12.64 9.87 -7.68
N VAL A 184 -13.35 10.97 -7.89
CA VAL A 184 -13.60 11.49 -9.25
C VAL A 184 -12.31 11.97 -9.92
N MET A 185 -11.42 12.65 -9.18
CA MET A 185 -10.12 13.08 -9.73
C MET A 185 -9.23 11.89 -10.13
N GLN A 186 -9.30 10.78 -9.39
CA GLN A 186 -8.44 9.62 -9.65
C GLN A 186 -9.03 8.66 -10.70
N PHE A 187 -10.35 8.45 -10.71
CA PHE A 187 -11.00 7.38 -11.49
C PHE A 187 -11.93 7.91 -12.60
N GLY A 188 -12.16 9.22 -12.64
CA GLY A 188 -13.12 9.86 -13.54
C GLY A 188 -14.57 9.65 -13.08
N LEU A 189 -15.45 10.56 -13.49
CA LEU A 189 -16.86 10.55 -13.07
C LEU A 189 -17.64 9.36 -13.65
N ASP A 190 -17.22 8.80 -14.78
CA ASP A 190 -17.96 7.73 -15.46
C ASP A 190 -17.91 6.40 -14.72
N ASN A 191 -16.83 6.15 -13.97
CA ASN A 191 -16.59 4.88 -13.29
C ASN A 191 -17.13 4.84 -11.84
N VAL A 192 -17.62 5.95 -11.30
CA VAL A 192 -18.11 6.02 -9.91
C VAL A 192 -19.57 5.60 -9.76
N SER A 193 -19.98 5.17 -8.57
CA SER A 193 -21.36 4.86 -8.22
C SER A 193 -22.29 6.07 -8.32
N ASN A 194 -23.59 5.82 -8.36
CA ASN A 194 -24.64 6.82 -8.26
C ASN A 194 -24.53 7.65 -6.97
N ALA A 195 -24.03 7.06 -5.89
CA ALA A 195 -23.84 7.77 -4.62
C ALA A 195 -22.70 8.80 -4.71
N VAL A 196 -21.55 8.43 -5.28
CA VAL A 196 -20.43 9.36 -5.50
C VAL A 196 -20.78 10.41 -6.55
N ARG A 197 -21.44 10.01 -7.64
CA ARG A 197 -21.94 10.92 -8.67
C ARG A 197 -22.92 11.93 -8.08
N GLY A 198 -23.88 11.47 -7.28
CA GLY A 198 -24.82 12.34 -6.58
C GLY A 198 -24.11 13.31 -5.62
N ALA A 199 -23.07 12.86 -4.91
CA ALA A 199 -22.28 13.77 -4.08
C ALA A 199 -21.53 14.83 -4.91
N TRP A 200 -20.99 14.43 -6.07
CA TRP A 200 -20.31 15.33 -7.00
C TRP A 200 -21.27 16.38 -7.60
N ASP A 201 -22.39 15.94 -8.16
CA ASP A 201 -23.37 16.80 -8.83
C ASP A 201 -24.02 17.81 -7.87
N ASN A 202 -24.14 17.44 -6.58
CA ASN A 202 -24.64 18.33 -5.52
C ASN A 202 -23.54 19.15 -4.82
N ALA A 203 -22.32 19.21 -5.39
CA ALA A 203 -21.16 19.92 -4.84
C ALA A 203 -20.71 19.49 -3.42
N ASN A 204 -21.12 18.30 -2.98
CA ASN A 204 -20.71 17.67 -1.73
C ASN A 204 -19.39 16.90 -1.91
N TYR A 205 -18.36 17.59 -2.38
CA TYR A 205 -17.08 17.02 -2.82
C TYR A 205 -16.28 16.33 -1.70
N GLU A 206 -16.51 16.70 -0.44
CA GLU A 206 -15.79 16.15 0.73
C GLU A 206 -16.55 15.00 1.43
N SER A 207 -17.66 14.54 0.85
CA SER A 207 -18.34 13.32 1.29
C SER A 207 -17.42 12.12 1.15
N TRP A 208 -17.40 11.27 2.18
CA TRP A 208 -16.48 10.13 2.28
C TRP A 208 -17.13 8.83 1.84
N PHE A 209 -16.38 8.02 1.09
CA PHE A 209 -16.78 6.71 0.63
C PHE A 209 -15.66 5.71 0.88
N ASP A 210 -16.04 4.48 1.22
CA ASP A 210 -15.10 3.40 1.50
C ASP A 210 -14.73 2.68 0.20
N ILE A 211 -13.43 2.59 -0.03
CA ILE A 211 -12.80 2.02 -1.22
C ILE A 211 -12.04 0.77 -0.82
N VAL A 212 -12.16 -0.25 -1.65
CA VAL A 212 -11.30 -1.42 -1.64
C VAL A 212 -10.30 -1.27 -2.77
N HIS A 213 -9.02 -1.50 -2.44
CA HIS A 213 -7.98 -1.73 -3.43
C HIS A 213 -7.34 -3.07 -3.17
N LEU A 214 -7.12 -3.85 -4.23
CA LEU A 214 -6.43 -5.12 -4.13
C LEU A 214 -5.34 -5.24 -5.21
N THR A 215 -4.33 -6.02 -4.86
CA THR A 215 -3.34 -6.56 -5.78
C THR A 215 -3.26 -8.07 -5.55
N GLU A 216 -3.45 -8.88 -6.59
CA GLU A 216 -3.34 -10.35 -6.51
C GLU A 216 -2.85 -10.94 -7.85
N PRO A 217 -2.36 -12.19 -7.89
CA PRO A 217 -1.93 -12.81 -9.14
C PRO A 217 -3.06 -12.84 -10.18
N ASN A 218 -2.75 -12.47 -11.42
CA ASN A 218 -3.71 -12.50 -12.50
C ASN A 218 -3.71 -13.86 -13.20
N ILE A 219 -4.52 -14.78 -12.68
CA ILE A 219 -4.65 -16.16 -13.20
C ILE A 219 -5.31 -16.23 -14.58
N ASN A 220 -6.09 -15.22 -14.95
CA ASN A 220 -6.86 -15.18 -16.20
C ASN A 220 -6.21 -14.29 -17.26
N ARG A 221 -4.93 -13.93 -17.09
CA ARG A 221 -4.24 -13.05 -18.05
C ARG A 221 -4.00 -13.75 -19.38
N ASP A 222 -4.18 -13.01 -20.46
CA ASP A 222 -3.75 -13.36 -21.80
C ASP A 222 -2.35 -12.79 -22.03
N SER A 223 -1.33 -13.66 -22.04
CA SER A 223 0.07 -13.25 -22.22
C SER A 223 0.37 -12.67 -23.61
N GLY A 224 -0.53 -12.81 -24.59
CA GLY A 224 -0.41 -12.17 -25.89
C GLY A 224 -0.82 -10.69 -25.89
N LYS A 225 -1.44 -10.20 -24.81
CA LYS A 225 -1.91 -8.81 -24.69
C LYS A 225 -1.04 -8.01 -23.73
N LEU A 226 -0.57 -6.85 -24.19
CA LEU A 226 0.26 -5.92 -23.41
C LEU A 226 -0.55 -4.84 -22.66
N ASN A 227 -1.87 -4.99 -22.56
CA ASN A 227 -2.70 -3.99 -21.89
C ASN A 227 -2.70 -4.16 -20.36
N ALA A 228 -3.10 -3.11 -19.65
CA ALA A 228 -3.06 -3.06 -18.18
C ALA A 228 -3.81 -4.21 -17.49
N ARG A 229 -4.89 -4.72 -18.10
CA ARG A 229 -5.71 -5.82 -17.56
C ARG A 229 -5.03 -7.19 -17.63
N ASN A 230 -4.01 -7.35 -18.47
CA ASN A 230 -3.30 -8.61 -18.68
C ASN A 230 -1.91 -8.64 -18.04
N LYS A 231 -1.58 -7.64 -17.20
CA LYS A 231 -0.38 -7.65 -16.38
C LYS A 231 -0.38 -8.81 -15.38
N ARG A 232 0.82 -9.18 -14.91
CA ARG A 232 1.07 -10.38 -14.09
C ARG A 232 0.31 -10.35 -12.77
N PHE A 233 0.26 -9.20 -12.13
CA PHE A 233 -0.56 -8.94 -10.96
C PHE A 233 -1.67 -7.98 -11.37
N LYS A 234 -2.92 -8.29 -11.03
CA LYS A 234 -4.03 -7.37 -11.25
C LYS A 234 -4.05 -6.33 -10.13
N SER A 235 -4.49 -5.11 -10.44
CA SER A 235 -4.77 -4.05 -9.48
C SER A 235 -6.19 -3.56 -9.72
N ALA A 236 -7.03 -3.64 -8.69
CA ALA A 236 -8.45 -3.33 -8.85
C ALA A 236 -8.94 -2.42 -7.73
N TYR A 237 -9.70 -1.40 -8.11
CA TYR A 237 -10.35 -0.45 -7.20
C TYR A 237 -11.86 -0.54 -7.36
N PHE A 238 -12.58 -0.56 -6.24
CA PHE A 238 -14.03 -0.46 -6.24
C PHE A 238 -14.55 0.13 -4.92
N GLU A 239 -15.73 0.74 -4.99
CA GLU A 239 -16.44 1.21 -3.80
C GLU A 239 -17.04 0.02 -3.05
N LEU A 240 -16.77 -0.07 -1.75
CA LEU A 240 -17.22 -1.17 -0.89
C LEU A 240 -18.74 -1.30 -0.89
N ALA A 241 -19.44 -0.16 -0.90
CA ALA A 241 -20.90 -0.05 -0.97
C ALA A 241 -21.40 0.47 -2.34
N GLY A 242 -20.59 0.34 -3.40
CA GLY A 242 -20.94 0.83 -4.73
C GLY A 242 -21.94 -0.05 -5.48
N ASP A 243 -22.52 0.49 -6.54
CA ASP A 243 -23.58 -0.16 -7.32
C ASP A 243 -23.12 -1.43 -8.03
N GLY A 244 -23.88 -2.51 -7.88
CA GLY A 244 -23.69 -3.77 -8.61
C GLY A 244 -22.23 -4.23 -8.67
N ASP A 245 -21.78 -4.55 -9.88
CA ASP A 245 -20.42 -5.03 -10.16
C ASP A 245 -19.48 -3.92 -10.67
N LYS A 246 -19.83 -2.65 -10.45
CA LYS A 246 -19.05 -1.52 -10.96
C LYS A 246 -17.68 -1.45 -10.30
N MET A 247 -16.65 -1.31 -11.14
CA MET A 247 -15.25 -1.12 -10.75
C MET A 247 -14.85 0.33 -11.01
N LEU A 248 -14.10 0.93 -10.10
CA LEU A 248 -13.52 2.27 -10.29
C LEU A 248 -12.35 2.22 -11.26
N SER A 249 -11.51 1.18 -11.18
CA SER A 249 -10.40 0.95 -12.07
C SER A 249 -9.95 -0.51 -12.05
N GLU A 250 -9.48 -1.00 -13.20
CA GLU A 250 -8.87 -2.31 -13.38
C GLU A 250 -7.57 -2.14 -14.19
N SER A 251 -6.45 -2.39 -13.55
CA SER A 251 -5.10 -2.28 -14.10
C SER A 251 -4.24 -3.43 -13.59
N GLY A 252 -2.92 -3.26 -13.53
CA GLY A 252 -2.03 -4.23 -12.93
C GLY A 252 -0.58 -3.78 -12.81
N PHE A 253 0.23 -4.67 -12.26
CA PHE A 253 1.66 -4.53 -12.05
C PHE A 253 2.41 -5.68 -12.73
N ASP A 254 3.62 -5.39 -13.19
CA ASP A 254 4.50 -6.34 -13.87
C ASP A 254 5.26 -7.26 -12.89
#